data_AF-A0A1B6EJG2-F1
#
_entry.id   AF-A0A1B6EJG2-F1
#
_cell.length_a   1.000
_cell.length_b   1.000
_cell.length_c   1.000
_cell.angle_alpha   90.00
_cell.angle_beta   90.00
_cell.angle_gamma   90.00
#
_symmetry.space_group_name_H-M   'P 1'
#
loop_
_entity.id
_entity.type
_entity.pdbx_description
1 polymer ?
#
loop_
_entity_poly.entity_id
_entity_poly.type
_entity_poly.pdbx_seq_one_letter_code
_entity_poly.pdbx_strand_id
1 'polypeptide(L)'
;MAELWALLHFIMPTMFDSHDEFNEWFSKDIESHAENKTSIDERHLSRLHLILKPFMLRRIKKDVENELSDKIEVMVYCPLTTRQKVLYSALKKKIRIEDLLHSSGPYQSSQSITSSLMNLVMQFRKVCNHPELFERREAKSPLWTQCEESLYVLPKLVLESGLLHRALPSLHHIFYNFLSILHPDYVHHSLFSDYEDDKSSCFCFTRLLDLSPEDIFQLTVGGLLNRWLNAVETLQRRELMQHRQEWWEWSRAGVVVPHKLPAELTFTAAEGHRCVFAHNNVSIHSTPETVEHRVLRSKKLIPQVEFSSPTKSKAAVEEITILPEFPHIPRPSLELTCYPTYLPSFLYSTHPKVVAKTWQEYASSRSVAWWLMSHNQCTNKDGLDAIWYGSPQLAEHFHSAPQHFYPPQLGGLTASMPLYGWSHIA
;
A
#
# COMPACT_ATOMS: atom_id res chain seq x y z
N MET A 1 -10.93 -17.21 51.20
CA MET A 1 -11.49 -18.31 52.04
C MET A 1 -12.93 -18.65 51.71
N ALA A 2 -13.73 -17.70 51.21
CA ALA A 2 -15.12 -17.95 50.78
C ALA A 2 -15.28 -19.05 49.71
N GLU A 3 -14.40 -19.10 48.71
CA GLU A 3 -14.43 -20.15 47.67
C GLU A 3 -14.19 -21.55 48.27
N LEU A 4 -13.26 -21.67 49.23
CA LEU A 4 -12.94 -22.94 49.87
C LEU A 4 -14.06 -23.40 50.83
N TRP A 5 -14.67 -22.48 51.57
CA TRP A 5 -15.87 -22.76 52.37
C TRP A 5 -17.02 -23.23 51.48
N ALA A 6 -17.28 -22.54 50.37
CA ALA A 6 -18.38 -22.90 49.46
C ALA A 6 -18.21 -24.33 48.91
N LEU A 7 -16.99 -24.74 48.57
CA LEU A 7 -16.69 -26.11 48.13
C LEU A 7 -16.89 -27.16 49.24
N LEU A 8 -16.47 -26.87 50.47
CA LEU A 8 -16.58 -27.80 51.61
C LEU A 8 -18.03 -27.93 52.11
N HIS A 9 -18.74 -26.81 52.27
CA HIS A 9 -20.15 -26.78 52.63
C HIS A 9 -21.01 -27.50 51.58
N PHE A 10 -20.68 -27.35 50.29
CA PHE A 10 -21.39 -28.08 49.23
C PHE A 10 -21.24 -29.61 49.34
N ILE A 11 -20.04 -30.10 49.68
CA ILE A 11 -19.77 -31.55 49.82
C ILE A 11 -20.36 -32.10 51.13
N MET A 12 -20.30 -31.32 52.21
CA MET A 12 -20.79 -31.72 53.52
C MET A 12 -21.40 -30.52 54.27
N PRO A 13 -22.70 -30.25 54.06
CA PRO A 13 -23.36 -29.07 54.62
C PRO A 13 -23.33 -29.09 56.15
N THR A 14 -23.71 -30.23 56.73
CA THR A 14 -23.94 -30.44 58.17
C THR A 14 -22.71 -30.29 59.08
N MET A 15 -21.51 -30.32 58.53
CA MET A 15 -20.26 -30.09 59.29
C MET A 15 -19.73 -28.67 59.12
N PHE A 16 -20.22 -27.94 58.12
CA PHE A 16 -19.74 -26.61 57.74
C PHE A 16 -20.93 -25.67 57.53
N ASP A 17 -21.91 -25.68 58.43
CA ASP A 17 -23.19 -24.97 58.28
C ASP A 17 -23.04 -23.43 58.33
N SER A 18 -22.05 -22.92 59.05
CA SER A 18 -21.86 -21.50 59.34
C SER A 18 -20.66 -20.92 58.57
N HIS A 19 -20.93 -19.98 57.66
CA HIS A 19 -19.87 -19.25 56.96
C HIS A 19 -19.05 -18.39 57.92
N ASP A 20 -19.69 -17.80 58.93
CA ASP A 20 -19.07 -16.87 59.87
C ASP A 20 -18.15 -17.59 60.87
N GLU A 21 -18.51 -18.78 61.36
CA GLU A 21 -17.61 -19.57 62.21
C GLU A 21 -16.42 -20.11 61.41
N PHE A 22 -16.65 -20.50 60.15
CA PHE A 22 -15.58 -20.86 59.24
C PHE A 22 -14.68 -19.66 58.93
N ASN A 23 -15.21 -18.46 58.72
CA ASN A 23 -14.37 -17.28 58.58
C ASN A 23 -13.63 -17.00 59.89
N GLU A 24 -14.26 -17.05 61.07
CA GLU A 24 -13.56 -16.77 62.32
C GLU A 24 -12.43 -17.77 62.63
N TRP A 25 -12.62 -19.04 62.29
CA TRP A 25 -11.59 -20.07 62.40
C TRP A 25 -10.42 -19.90 61.41
N PHE A 26 -10.59 -19.15 60.32
CA PHE A 26 -9.64 -19.10 59.20
C PHE A 26 -9.18 -17.69 58.76
N SER A 27 -9.91 -16.61 59.04
CA SER A 27 -9.65 -15.23 58.58
C SER A 27 -8.84 -14.40 59.60
N LYS A 28 -9.20 -14.45 60.90
CA LYS A 28 -8.49 -13.71 61.98
C LYS A 28 -7.00 -14.07 62.06
N ASP A 29 -6.65 -15.33 61.83
CA ASP A 29 -5.28 -15.82 61.98
C ASP A 29 -4.45 -15.63 60.72
N ILE A 30 -5.04 -15.60 59.52
CA ILE A 30 -4.28 -15.45 58.26
C ILE A 30 -4.09 -13.97 57.88
N GLU A 31 -5.09 -13.11 58.12
CA GLU A 31 -4.99 -11.68 57.83
C GLU A 31 -4.00 -10.97 58.76
N SER A 32 -3.93 -11.36 60.04
CA SER A 32 -2.93 -10.86 60.99
C SER A 32 -1.48 -11.25 60.63
N HIS A 33 -1.28 -12.35 59.90
CA HIS A 33 0.02 -12.76 59.35
C HIS A 33 0.40 -12.00 58.06
N ALA A 34 -0.58 -11.65 57.22
CA ALA A 34 -0.33 -10.91 55.97
C ALA A 34 0.16 -9.48 56.22
N GLU A 35 -0.27 -8.84 57.30
CA GLU A 35 0.20 -7.51 57.70
C GLU A 35 1.56 -7.51 58.42
N ASN A 36 1.91 -8.59 59.16
CA ASN A 36 3.03 -8.55 60.11
C ASN A 36 4.33 -9.28 59.70
N LYS A 37 4.40 -9.97 58.54
CA LYS A 37 5.64 -10.65 58.04
C LYS A 37 6.36 -11.56 59.07
N THR A 38 5.69 -12.03 60.12
CA THR A 38 6.25 -13.00 61.08
C THR A 38 5.94 -14.42 60.63
N SER A 39 6.80 -15.37 61.05
CA SER A 39 6.64 -16.80 60.78
C SER A 39 5.28 -17.30 61.24
N ILE A 40 4.59 -18.03 60.37
CA ILE A 40 3.25 -18.61 60.60
C ILE A 40 3.30 -19.54 61.81
N ASP A 41 2.27 -19.51 62.67
CA ASP A 41 2.14 -20.47 63.76
C ASP A 41 1.91 -21.89 63.24
N GLU A 42 2.97 -22.72 63.25
CA GLU A 42 2.96 -24.12 62.77
C GLU A 42 1.85 -24.97 63.42
N ARG A 43 1.46 -24.66 64.66
CA ARG A 43 0.40 -25.36 65.40
C ARG A 43 -0.98 -25.16 64.77
N HIS A 44 -1.26 -23.99 64.22
CA HIS A 44 -2.57 -23.69 63.62
C HIS A 44 -2.61 -24.22 62.17
N LEU A 45 -1.52 -24.08 61.42
CA LEU A 45 -1.41 -24.63 60.06
C LEU A 45 -1.49 -26.16 60.04
N SER A 46 -0.90 -26.84 61.04
CA SER A 46 -1.03 -28.29 61.20
C SER A 46 -2.45 -28.74 61.53
N ARG A 47 -3.18 -27.99 62.38
CA ARG A 47 -4.61 -28.23 62.66
C ARG A 47 -5.46 -28.11 61.40
N LEU A 48 -5.22 -27.09 60.57
CA LEU A 48 -5.91 -26.92 59.28
C LEU A 48 -5.63 -28.09 58.33
N HIS A 49 -4.37 -28.50 58.20
CA HIS A 49 -4.02 -29.66 57.39
C HIS A 49 -4.71 -30.93 57.89
N LEU A 50 -4.83 -31.13 59.21
CA LEU A 50 -5.47 -32.32 59.78
C LEU A 50 -6.97 -32.38 59.47
N ILE A 51 -7.65 -31.24 59.51
CA ILE A 51 -9.07 -31.14 59.15
C ILE A 51 -9.29 -31.37 57.65
N LEU A 52 -8.42 -30.83 56.78
CA LEU A 52 -8.61 -30.88 55.33
C LEU A 52 -8.08 -32.16 54.66
N LYS A 53 -7.08 -32.84 55.25
CA LYS A 53 -6.45 -34.05 54.70
C LYS A 53 -7.42 -35.21 54.37
N PRO A 54 -8.49 -35.50 55.14
CA PRO A 54 -9.46 -36.52 54.76
C PRO A 54 -10.40 -36.10 53.62
N PHE A 55 -10.58 -34.79 53.39
CA PHE A 55 -11.48 -34.26 52.35
C PHE A 55 -10.77 -33.91 51.04
N MET A 56 -9.46 -33.66 51.09
CA MET A 56 -8.67 -33.28 49.92
C MET A 56 -7.47 -34.19 49.73
N LEU A 57 -7.47 -34.95 48.63
CA LEU A 57 -6.30 -35.66 48.15
C LEU A 57 -5.40 -34.69 47.36
N ARG A 58 -4.24 -34.36 47.92
CA ARG A 58 -3.23 -33.54 47.24
C ARG A 58 -2.05 -34.43 46.84
N ARG A 59 -1.76 -34.51 45.53
CA ARG A 59 -0.56 -35.17 44.97
C ARG A 59 0.31 -34.13 44.29
N ILE A 60 1.63 -34.32 44.33
CA ILE A 60 2.59 -33.48 43.62
C ILE A 60 2.97 -34.21 42.34
N LYS A 61 3.08 -33.49 41.22
CA LYS A 61 3.37 -34.08 39.90
C LYS A 61 4.71 -34.84 39.87
N LYS A 62 5.65 -34.41 40.72
CA LYS A 62 6.93 -35.10 41.01
C LYS A 62 6.78 -36.52 41.56
N ASP A 63 5.68 -36.82 42.27
CA ASP A 63 5.47 -38.11 42.95
C ASP A 63 4.68 -39.12 42.10
N VAL A 64 4.11 -38.67 40.97
CA VAL A 64 3.14 -39.44 40.18
C VAL A 64 3.64 -39.78 38.78
N GLU A 65 4.40 -38.89 38.12
CA GLU A 65 4.82 -39.07 36.73
C GLU A 65 6.34 -38.87 36.59
N ASN A 66 7.10 -39.97 36.53
CA ASN A 66 8.56 -39.98 36.34
C ASN A 66 9.00 -39.78 34.88
N GLU A 67 8.05 -39.82 33.94
CA GLU A 67 8.30 -39.69 32.50
C GLU A 67 8.29 -38.22 32.02
N LEU A 68 7.94 -37.28 32.89
CA LEU A 68 7.91 -35.86 32.56
C LEU A 68 9.26 -35.19 32.83
N SER A 69 9.73 -34.45 31.84
CA SER A 69 10.91 -33.60 31.95
C SER A 69 10.69 -32.40 32.89
N ASP A 70 11.79 -31.77 33.28
CA ASP A 70 11.75 -30.67 34.24
C ASP A 70 11.09 -29.41 33.66
N LYS A 71 10.25 -28.77 34.49
CA LYS A 71 9.62 -27.48 34.15
C LYS A 71 10.62 -26.34 34.36
N ILE A 72 10.90 -25.60 33.29
CA ILE A 72 11.80 -24.45 33.31
C ILE A 72 11.01 -23.19 32.96
N GLU A 73 11.20 -22.11 33.73
CA GLU A 73 10.65 -20.80 33.37
C GLU A 73 11.73 -19.76 33.09
N VAL A 74 11.66 -19.18 31.90
CA VAL A 74 12.56 -18.12 31.43
C VAL A 74 11.77 -16.81 31.38
N MET A 75 12.25 -15.81 32.13
CA MET A 75 11.65 -14.47 32.16
C MET A 75 12.41 -13.55 31.21
N VAL A 76 11.76 -13.13 30.11
CA VAL A 76 12.32 -12.18 29.14
C VAL A 76 11.65 -10.82 29.33
N TYR A 77 12.42 -9.81 29.72
CA TYR A 77 11.92 -8.45 29.85
C TYR A 77 11.92 -7.75 28.49
N CYS A 78 10.76 -7.25 28.06
CA CYS A 78 10.59 -6.56 26.78
C CYS A 78 10.40 -5.04 27.02
N PRO A 79 11.20 -4.16 26.39
CA PRO A 79 10.96 -2.73 26.45
C PRO A 79 9.75 -2.31 25.59
N LEU A 80 9.08 -1.23 25.99
CA LEU A 80 7.98 -0.67 25.20
C LEU A 80 8.49 -0.01 23.90
N THR A 81 7.76 -0.24 22.80
CA THR A 81 8.02 0.44 21.52
C THR A 81 7.66 1.93 21.56
N THR A 82 8.14 2.73 20.60
CA THR A 82 7.87 4.18 20.54
C THR A 82 6.37 4.50 20.55
N ARG A 83 5.57 3.79 19.73
CA ARG A 83 4.11 3.95 19.71
C ARG A 83 3.49 3.60 21.06
N GLN A 84 3.89 2.47 21.66
CA GLN A 84 3.40 2.07 22.98
C GLN A 84 3.75 3.09 24.07
N LYS A 85 4.96 3.66 24.06
CA LYS A 85 5.37 4.71 25.01
C LYS A 85 4.50 5.96 24.90
N VAL A 86 4.19 6.41 23.68
CA VAL A 86 3.31 7.57 23.44
C VAL A 86 1.90 7.29 23.94
N LEU A 87 1.32 6.14 23.59
CA LEU A 87 -0.02 5.74 24.04
C LEU A 87 -0.08 5.57 25.57
N TYR A 88 0.93 4.94 26.16
CA TYR A 88 1.04 4.75 27.60
C TYR A 88 1.17 6.08 28.34
N SER A 89 1.98 7.00 27.83
CA SER A 89 2.09 8.36 28.38
C SER A 89 0.78 9.14 28.25
N ALA A 90 0.08 9.03 27.11
CA ALA A 90 -1.22 9.65 26.90
C ALA A 90 -2.27 9.11 27.88
N LEU A 91 -2.31 7.80 28.12
CA LEU A 91 -3.16 7.18 29.14
C LEU A 91 -2.81 7.66 30.54
N LYS A 92 -1.52 7.74 30.89
CA LYS A 92 -1.05 8.26 32.18
C LYS A 92 -1.49 9.71 32.41
N LYS A 93 -1.47 10.55 31.37
CA LYS A 93 -1.94 11.95 31.44
C LYS A 93 -3.45 12.09 31.60
N LYS A 94 -4.24 11.12 31.11
CA LYS A 94 -5.70 11.10 31.31
C LYS A 94 -6.10 10.86 32.77
N ILE A 95 -5.17 10.38 33.61
CA ILE A 95 -5.38 10.24 35.05
C ILE A 95 -5.26 11.63 35.68
N ARG A 96 -6.36 12.36 35.78
CA ARG A 96 -6.38 13.59 36.58
C ARG A 96 -6.32 13.21 38.04
N ILE A 97 -5.25 13.64 38.70
CA ILE A 97 -5.08 13.53 40.16
C ILE A 97 -6.24 14.24 40.88
N GLU A 98 -6.83 15.25 40.25
CA GLU A 98 -8.02 15.97 40.72
C GLU A 98 -9.27 15.07 40.83
N ASP A 99 -9.50 14.14 39.90
CA ASP A 99 -10.65 13.21 39.97
C ASP A 99 -10.47 12.17 41.10
N LEU A 100 -9.22 11.95 41.53
CA LEU A 100 -8.87 11.10 42.68
C LEU A 100 -8.91 11.88 44.01
N LEU A 101 -8.64 13.18 44.00
CA LEU A 101 -8.60 14.04 45.19
C LEU A 101 -9.96 14.66 45.54
N HIS A 102 -10.77 15.07 44.58
CA HIS A 102 -12.09 15.68 44.84
C HIS A 102 -13.14 14.66 45.30
N SER A 103 -12.84 13.36 45.23
CA SER A 103 -13.72 12.27 45.68
C SER A 103 -13.42 11.76 47.09
N SER A 104 -12.44 12.33 47.82
CA SER A 104 -12.23 12.05 49.24
C SER A 104 -13.22 12.82 50.14
N GLY A 105 -14.40 13.16 49.61
CA GLY A 105 -15.52 13.71 50.36
C GLY A 105 -16.46 12.57 50.79
N PRO A 106 -16.95 12.53 52.04
CA PRO A 106 -17.50 11.32 52.65
C PRO A 106 -18.80 10.76 52.07
N TYR A 107 -19.40 11.33 51.02
CA TYR A 107 -20.80 11.02 50.67
C TYR A 107 -21.18 10.88 49.19
N GLN A 108 -20.26 10.82 48.20
CA GLN A 108 -20.68 10.58 46.80
C GLN A 108 -19.82 9.54 46.04
N SER A 109 -20.49 8.46 45.64
CA SER A 109 -20.21 7.53 44.53
C SER A 109 -18.84 6.83 44.43
N SER A 110 -18.40 6.18 45.51
CA SER A 110 -17.21 5.31 45.51
C SER A 110 -17.20 4.17 44.47
N GLN A 111 -18.37 3.67 44.03
CA GLN A 111 -18.47 2.55 43.07
C GLN A 111 -18.22 2.94 41.59
N SER A 112 -18.46 4.20 41.20
CA SER A 112 -18.25 4.66 39.82
C SER A 112 -16.77 4.88 39.50
N ILE A 113 -15.99 5.24 40.52
CA ILE A 113 -14.56 5.53 40.39
C ILE A 113 -13.73 4.24 40.33
N THR A 114 -14.06 3.24 41.14
CA THR A 114 -13.36 1.94 41.13
C THR A 114 -13.52 1.22 39.79
N SER A 115 -14.69 1.30 39.16
CA SER A 115 -14.93 0.76 37.82
C SER A 115 -14.18 1.52 36.73
N SER A 116 -14.06 2.85 36.84
CA SER A 116 -13.23 3.69 35.94
C SER A 116 -11.73 3.35 36.06
N LEU A 117 -11.22 3.20 37.28
CA LEU A 117 -9.82 2.81 37.53
C LEU A 117 -9.51 1.39 37.06
N MET A 118 -10.44 0.44 37.23
CA MET A 118 -10.29 -0.92 36.72
C MET A 118 -10.22 -0.94 35.18
N ASN A 119 -11.07 -0.13 34.51
CA ASN A 119 -11.01 0.04 33.06
C ASN A 119 -9.66 0.62 32.62
N LEU A 120 -9.14 1.60 33.34
CA LEU A 120 -7.83 2.19 33.06
C LEU A 120 -6.68 1.18 33.20
N VAL A 121 -6.67 0.36 34.25
CA VAL A 121 -5.68 -0.73 34.41
C VAL A 121 -5.77 -1.71 33.24
N MET A 122 -6.98 -2.05 32.80
CA MET A 122 -7.18 -2.88 31.63
C MET A 122 -6.66 -2.22 30.34
N GLN A 123 -6.80 -0.91 30.18
CA GLN A 123 -6.24 -0.18 29.03
C GLN A 123 -4.71 -0.18 29.04
N PHE A 124 -4.07 -0.01 30.21
CA PHE A 124 -2.61 -0.17 30.32
C PHE A 124 -2.16 -1.57 29.92
N ARG A 125 -2.87 -2.62 30.35
CA ARG A 125 -2.57 -4.00 29.92
C ARG A 125 -2.72 -4.18 28.40
N LYS A 126 -3.75 -3.59 27.78
CA LYS A 126 -3.94 -3.63 26.32
C LYS A 126 -2.77 -3.00 25.56
N VAL A 127 -2.33 -1.80 25.97
CA VAL A 127 -1.22 -1.09 25.32
C VAL A 127 0.11 -1.85 25.47
N CYS A 128 0.38 -2.42 26.65
CA CYS A 128 1.58 -3.23 26.88
C CYS A 128 1.60 -4.51 26.04
N ASN A 129 0.45 -5.14 25.82
CA ASN A 129 0.35 -6.34 24.98
C ASN A 129 0.54 -5.99 23.50
N HIS A 130 -0.34 -5.14 22.93
CA HIS A 130 -0.23 -4.73 21.53
C HIS A 130 -1.00 -3.42 21.27
N PRO A 131 -0.39 -2.40 20.63
CA PRO A 131 -1.05 -1.10 20.43
C PRO A 131 -2.33 -1.17 19.60
N GLU A 132 -2.49 -2.15 18.69
CA GLU A 132 -3.72 -2.30 17.89
C GLU A 132 -4.93 -2.83 18.69
N LEU A 133 -4.72 -3.38 19.89
CA LEU A 133 -5.84 -3.71 20.80
C LEU A 133 -6.44 -2.46 21.45
N PHE A 134 -5.68 -1.37 21.47
CA PHE A 134 -6.14 -0.09 21.99
C PHE A 134 -6.62 0.82 20.86
N GLU A 135 -5.78 1.05 19.86
CA GLU A 135 -6.06 1.91 18.72
C GLU A 135 -5.52 1.24 17.45
N ARG A 136 -6.43 0.75 16.60
CA ARG A 136 -6.08 0.14 15.31
C ARG A 136 -5.53 1.21 14.38
N ARG A 137 -4.67 0.79 13.43
CA ARG A 137 -4.26 1.70 12.35
C ARG A 137 -5.43 1.88 11.40
N GLU A 138 -5.87 3.12 11.25
CA GLU A 138 -6.88 3.48 10.26
C GLU A 138 -6.25 3.57 8.86
N ALA A 139 -7.04 3.23 7.84
CA ALA A 139 -6.68 3.47 6.46
C ALA A 139 -6.55 4.99 6.23
N LYS A 140 -5.52 5.39 5.50
CA LYS A 140 -5.24 6.79 5.21
C LYS A 140 -5.58 7.08 3.77
N SER A 141 -6.42 8.08 3.55
CA SER A 141 -6.64 8.66 2.24
C SER A 141 -6.19 10.12 2.22
N PRO A 142 -5.75 10.65 1.07
CA PRO A 142 -5.60 12.07 0.89
C PRO A 142 -6.94 12.76 1.13
N LEU A 143 -6.88 13.97 1.67
CA LEU A 143 -8.07 14.82 1.79
C LEU A 143 -8.52 15.21 0.38
N TRP A 144 -9.71 14.77 -0.01
CA TRP A 144 -10.38 15.26 -1.21
C TRP A 144 -11.07 16.59 -0.89
N THR A 145 -10.59 17.67 -1.47
CA THR A 145 -11.18 19.00 -1.29
C THR A 145 -11.87 19.44 -2.57
N GLN A 146 -13.15 19.76 -2.45
CA GLN A 146 -13.88 20.51 -3.45
C GLN A 146 -14.01 21.94 -2.95
N CYS A 147 -13.48 22.91 -3.70
CA CYS A 147 -13.80 24.31 -3.44
C CYS A 147 -15.31 24.48 -3.68
N GLU A 148 -16.04 25.11 -2.77
CA GLU A 148 -17.49 25.35 -2.93
C GLU A 148 -17.79 26.10 -4.24
N GLU A 149 -16.84 26.93 -4.70
CA GLU A 149 -16.82 27.63 -5.99
C GLU A 149 -16.05 26.87 -7.09
N SER A 150 -16.01 25.54 -7.06
CA SER A 150 -15.36 24.74 -8.12
C SER A 150 -15.99 24.92 -9.50
N LEU A 151 -17.16 25.57 -9.57
CA LEU A 151 -17.85 25.95 -10.79
C LEU A 151 -17.46 27.36 -11.18
N TYR A 152 -16.69 27.49 -12.25
CA TYR A 152 -16.39 28.78 -12.84
C TYR A 152 -17.56 29.19 -13.74
N VAL A 153 -18.45 30.03 -13.20
CA VAL A 153 -19.64 30.51 -13.91
C VAL A 153 -19.25 31.56 -14.94
N LEU A 154 -19.31 31.17 -16.21
CA LEU A 154 -19.02 32.03 -17.35
C LEU A 154 -20.31 32.62 -17.93
N PRO A 155 -20.36 33.95 -18.16
CA PRO A 155 -21.49 34.55 -18.86
C PRO A 155 -21.64 33.98 -20.27
N LYS A 156 -22.88 33.63 -20.63
CA LYS A 156 -23.23 33.07 -21.96
C LYS A 156 -22.66 33.90 -23.11
N LEU A 157 -22.73 35.23 -23.02
CA LEU A 157 -22.27 36.15 -24.06
C LEU A 157 -20.77 35.98 -24.35
N VAL A 158 -19.94 35.79 -23.30
CA VAL A 158 -18.49 35.64 -23.44
C VAL A 158 -18.15 34.36 -24.19
N LEU A 159 -18.84 33.25 -23.89
CA LEU A 159 -18.58 31.96 -24.53
C LEU A 159 -19.14 31.88 -25.96
N GLU A 160 -20.30 32.48 -26.22
CA GLU A 160 -20.91 32.42 -27.55
C GLU A 160 -20.32 33.43 -28.53
N SER A 161 -20.01 34.64 -28.06
CA SER A 161 -19.58 35.76 -28.92
C SER A 161 -18.24 36.40 -28.53
N GLY A 162 -17.75 36.18 -27.31
CA GLY A 162 -16.47 36.73 -26.85
C GLY A 162 -15.25 35.95 -27.35
N LEU A 163 -15.43 34.69 -27.75
CA LEU A 163 -14.35 33.89 -28.32
C LEU A 163 -14.09 34.33 -29.78
N LEU A 164 -12.93 34.93 -30.02
CA LEU A 164 -12.54 35.48 -31.33
C LEU A 164 -12.66 34.46 -32.49
N HIS A 165 -12.36 33.19 -32.23
CA HIS A 165 -12.48 32.14 -33.24
C HIS A 165 -13.93 31.82 -33.64
N ARG A 166 -14.90 32.10 -32.77
CA ARG A 166 -16.34 31.95 -33.05
C ARG A 166 -16.95 33.23 -33.60
N ALA A 167 -16.44 34.38 -33.16
CA ALA A 167 -16.92 35.70 -33.58
C ALA A 167 -16.61 35.99 -35.06
N LEU A 168 -15.47 35.50 -35.57
CA LEU A 168 -15.04 35.73 -36.96
C LEU A 168 -14.70 34.41 -37.69
N PRO A 169 -15.68 33.52 -37.97
CA PRO A 169 -15.45 32.26 -38.67
C PRO A 169 -14.96 32.47 -40.11
N SER A 170 -15.40 33.56 -40.76
CA SER A 170 -15.00 33.93 -42.11
C SER A 170 -13.49 34.16 -42.23
N LEU A 171 -12.86 34.79 -41.22
CA LEU A 171 -11.42 35.01 -41.23
C LEU A 171 -10.64 33.71 -41.04
N HIS A 172 -11.12 32.78 -40.19
CA HIS A 172 -10.48 31.47 -40.06
C HIS A 172 -10.51 30.71 -41.38
N HIS A 173 -11.65 30.72 -42.08
CA HIS A 173 -11.74 30.09 -43.39
C HIS A 173 -10.79 30.75 -44.41
N ILE A 174 -10.72 32.08 -44.42
CA ILE A 174 -9.80 32.80 -45.32
C ILE A 174 -8.34 32.48 -44.99
N PHE A 175 -7.92 32.52 -43.73
CA PHE A 175 -6.52 32.30 -43.36
C PHE A 175 -6.07 30.85 -43.48
N TYR A 176 -6.87 29.89 -43.03
CA TYR A 176 -6.46 28.49 -42.99
C TYR A 176 -6.79 27.72 -44.28
N ASN A 177 -7.78 28.17 -45.06
CA ASN A 177 -8.15 27.52 -46.32
C ASN A 177 -7.57 28.25 -47.54
N PHE A 178 -7.85 29.56 -47.68
CA PHE A 178 -7.49 30.30 -48.89
C PHE A 178 -6.08 30.92 -48.88
N LEU A 179 -5.63 31.47 -47.75
CA LEU A 179 -4.34 32.16 -47.64
C LEU A 179 -3.26 31.30 -46.98
N SER A 180 -3.56 30.02 -46.70
CA SER A 180 -2.59 29.10 -46.14
C SER A 180 -1.58 28.71 -47.20
N ILE A 181 -0.32 29.07 -47.00
CA ILE A 181 0.80 28.70 -47.87
C ILE A 181 0.91 27.16 -47.99
N LEU A 182 0.43 26.45 -46.97
CA LEU A 182 0.49 24.99 -46.85
C LEU A 182 -0.76 24.29 -47.37
N HIS A 183 -1.66 25.00 -48.04
CA HIS A 183 -2.81 24.36 -48.66
C HIS A 183 -2.34 23.32 -49.70
N PRO A 184 -2.94 22.11 -49.75
CA PRO A 184 -2.48 21.02 -50.59
C PRO A 184 -2.34 21.40 -52.07
N ASP A 185 -3.30 22.17 -52.59
CA ASP A 185 -3.26 22.64 -53.98
C ASP A 185 -2.06 23.54 -54.24
N TYR A 186 -1.75 24.52 -53.38
CA TYR A 186 -0.63 25.42 -53.60
C TYR A 186 0.71 24.70 -53.49
N VAL A 187 0.83 23.77 -52.55
CA VAL A 187 2.01 22.91 -52.40
C VAL A 187 2.18 22.03 -53.65
N HIS A 188 1.10 21.43 -54.16
CA HIS A 188 1.12 20.61 -55.36
C HIS A 188 1.53 21.42 -56.60
N HIS A 189 0.89 22.57 -56.86
CA HIS A 189 1.24 23.43 -57.99
C HIS A 189 2.66 23.98 -57.90
N SER A 190 3.16 24.24 -56.69
CA SER A 190 4.56 24.65 -56.49
C SER A 190 5.56 23.52 -56.74
N LEU A 191 5.19 22.26 -56.50
CA LEU A 191 6.04 21.08 -56.69
C LEU A 191 6.09 20.62 -58.15
N PHE A 192 4.94 20.67 -58.84
CA PHE A 192 4.76 20.14 -60.19
C PHE A 192 4.47 21.24 -61.21
N SER A 193 5.04 22.44 -61.04
CA SER A 193 4.83 23.52 -62.01
C SER A 193 5.51 23.17 -63.34
N ASP A 194 4.71 23.07 -64.42
CA ASP A 194 5.20 22.79 -65.77
C ASP A 194 5.93 23.97 -66.42
N TYR A 195 5.99 25.12 -65.74
CA TYR A 195 6.55 26.37 -66.25
C TYR A 195 7.94 26.62 -65.62
N GLU A 196 8.99 26.11 -66.27
CA GLU A 196 10.44 26.32 -66.06
C GLU A 196 11.21 25.25 -65.24
N ASP A 197 12.19 24.62 -65.90
CA ASP A 197 12.98 23.48 -65.41
C ASP A 197 13.94 23.77 -64.23
N ASP A 198 14.24 25.03 -63.92
CA ASP A 198 15.36 25.42 -63.03
C ASP A 198 14.96 26.08 -61.70
N LYS A 199 13.69 25.99 -61.26
CA LYS A 199 13.26 26.59 -59.97
C LYS A 199 13.32 25.61 -58.82
N SER A 200 14.13 25.93 -57.80
CA SER A 200 14.06 25.32 -56.48
C SER A 200 12.72 25.67 -55.82
N SER A 201 11.79 24.72 -55.75
CA SER A 201 10.53 24.92 -55.01
C SER A 201 10.79 24.85 -53.50
N CYS A 202 10.11 25.70 -52.73
CA CYS A 202 10.24 25.71 -51.26
C CYS A 202 9.85 24.38 -50.61
N PHE A 203 9.03 23.57 -51.29
CA PHE A 203 8.50 22.30 -50.78
C PHE A 203 9.19 21.06 -51.36
N CYS A 204 10.24 21.17 -52.17
CA CYS A 204 10.96 20.02 -52.72
C CYS A 204 11.36 18.98 -51.66
N PHE A 205 11.66 19.43 -50.43
CA PHE A 205 12.05 18.56 -49.33
C PHE A 205 10.95 17.57 -48.94
N THR A 206 9.67 17.90 -49.12
CA THR A 206 8.54 17.05 -48.70
C THR A 206 8.57 15.70 -49.41
N ARG A 207 9.01 15.70 -50.67
CA ARG A 207 9.22 14.50 -51.47
C ARG A 207 10.36 13.62 -50.94
N LEU A 208 11.40 14.25 -50.37
CA LEU A 208 12.51 13.57 -49.70
C LEU A 208 12.13 13.06 -48.31
N LEU A 209 11.08 13.61 -47.70
CA LEU A 209 10.62 13.22 -46.36
C LEU A 209 9.48 12.20 -46.37
N ASP A 210 9.04 11.76 -47.56
CA ASP A 210 7.88 10.88 -47.77
C ASP A 210 6.58 11.43 -47.13
N LEU A 211 6.42 12.76 -47.16
CA LEU A 211 5.21 13.45 -46.71
C LEU A 211 4.38 13.86 -47.93
N SER A 212 3.09 13.54 -47.92
CA SER A 212 2.18 14.05 -48.95
C SER A 212 1.86 15.54 -48.70
N PRO A 213 1.49 16.30 -49.74
CA PRO A 213 0.99 17.67 -49.57
C PRO A 213 -0.18 17.77 -48.57
N GLU A 214 -1.05 16.75 -48.55
CA GLU A 214 -2.15 16.64 -47.60
C GLU A 214 -1.67 16.38 -46.17
N ASP A 215 -0.68 15.50 -45.98
CA ASP A 215 -0.13 15.23 -44.65
C ASP A 215 0.45 16.49 -44.03
N ILE A 216 1.12 17.34 -44.81
CA ILE A 216 1.69 18.60 -44.34
C ILE A 216 0.60 19.56 -43.90
N PHE A 217 -0.47 19.66 -44.68
CA PHE A 217 -1.62 20.46 -44.32
C PHE A 217 -2.25 19.96 -43.01
N GLN A 218 -2.44 18.65 -42.87
CA GLN A 218 -3.00 18.05 -41.65
C GLN A 218 -2.07 18.16 -40.43
N LEU A 219 -0.75 18.08 -40.62
CA LEU A 219 0.23 18.28 -39.55
C LEU A 219 0.24 19.73 -39.04
N THR A 220 -0.05 20.70 -39.91
CA THR A 220 0.00 22.12 -39.55
C THR A 220 -1.35 22.67 -39.09
N VAL A 221 -2.45 22.30 -39.74
CA VAL A 221 -3.80 22.81 -39.46
C VAL A 221 -4.64 21.80 -38.67
N GLY A 222 -4.41 20.50 -38.82
CA GLY A 222 -5.18 19.41 -38.18
C GLY A 222 -4.94 19.22 -36.68
N GLY A 223 -4.18 20.10 -36.03
CA GLY A 223 -4.04 20.14 -34.58
C GLY A 223 -3.02 19.15 -33.99
N LEU A 224 -3.08 18.94 -32.68
CA LEU A 224 -2.14 18.08 -31.97
C LEU A 224 -2.40 16.58 -32.21
N LEU A 225 -3.67 16.18 -32.34
CA LEU A 225 -4.04 14.78 -32.52
C LEU A 225 -3.49 14.23 -33.84
N ASN A 226 -3.68 14.93 -34.96
CA ASN A 226 -3.16 14.48 -36.25
C ASN A 226 -1.62 14.41 -36.26
N ARG A 227 -0.95 15.35 -35.59
CA ARG A 227 0.51 15.29 -35.39
C ARG A 227 0.93 14.08 -34.56
N TRP A 228 0.20 13.77 -33.50
CA TRP A 228 0.45 12.59 -32.68
C TRP A 228 0.26 11.29 -33.48
N LEU A 229 -0.85 11.16 -34.21
CA LEU A 229 -1.12 9.98 -35.02
C LEU A 229 -0.08 9.77 -36.13
N ASN A 230 0.32 10.85 -36.81
CA ASN A 230 1.41 10.79 -37.79
C ASN A 230 2.75 10.42 -37.12
N ALA A 231 3.03 10.94 -35.92
CA ALA A 231 4.22 10.53 -35.15
C ALA A 231 4.21 9.02 -34.80
N VAL A 232 3.05 8.47 -34.42
CA VAL A 232 2.92 7.03 -34.17
C VAL A 232 3.11 6.22 -35.45
N GLU A 233 2.51 6.64 -36.56
CA GLU A 233 2.65 5.94 -37.84
C GLU A 233 4.08 5.99 -38.38
N THR A 234 4.76 7.14 -38.25
CA THR A 234 6.16 7.28 -38.64
C THR A 234 7.08 6.39 -37.80
N LEU A 235 6.78 6.19 -36.51
CA LEU A 235 7.50 5.22 -35.67
C LEU A 235 7.31 3.78 -36.14
N GLN A 236 6.10 3.38 -36.54
CA GLN A 236 5.85 2.04 -37.08
C GLN A 236 6.55 1.85 -38.43
N ARG A 237 6.48 2.85 -39.33
CA ARG A 237 7.17 2.81 -40.62
C ARG A 237 8.69 2.77 -40.46
N ARG A 238 9.25 3.35 -39.39
CA ARG A 238 10.69 3.34 -39.11
C ARG A 238 11.26 1.93 -39.00
N GLU A 239 10.59 1.01 -38.33
CA GLU A 239 11.07 -0.37 -38.19
C GLU A 239 11.18 -1.07 -39.55
N LEU A 240 10.16 -0.88 -40.40
CA LEU A 240 10.16 -1.39 -41.77
C LEU A 240 11.27 -0.74 -42.61
N MET A 241 11.50 0.57 -42.46
CA MET A 241 12.54 1.28 -43.18
C MET A 241 13.95 0.85 -42.73
N GLN A 242 14.16 0.62 -41.43
CA GLN A 242 15.41 0.10 -40.90
C GLN A 242 15.70 -1.29 -41.48
N HIS A 243 14.71 -2.19 -41.44
CA HIS A 243 14.86 -3.51 -42.07
C HIS A 243 15.21 -3.39 -43.56
N ARG A 244 14.55 -2.50 -44.30
CA ARG A 244 14.88 -2.27 -45.73
C ARG A 244 16.29 -1.74 -45.92
N GLN A 245 16.78 -0.84 -45.07
CA GLN A 245 18.15 -0.32 -45.15
C GLN A 245 19.20 -1.39 -44.87
N GLU A 246 18.92 -2.31 -43.95
CA GLU A 246 19.85 -3.40 -43.59
C GLU A 246 19.99 -4.43 -44.72
N TRP A 247 18.89 -4.72 -45.43
CA TRP A 247 18.83 -5.79 -46.42
C TRP A 247 18.90 -5.31 -47.89
N TRP A 248 18.55 -4.06 -48.18
CA TRP A 248 18.53 -3.51 -49.54
C TRP A 248 19.51 -2.32 -49.67
N GLU A 249 20.35 -2.34 -50.72
CA GLU A 249 21.38 -1.32 -50.99
C GLU A 249 20.83 0.07 -51.38
N TRP A 250 19.51 0.21 -51.54
CA TRP A 250 18.84 1.46 -51.92
C TRP A 250 17.97 1.96 -50.76
N SER A 251 18.45 2.99 -50.07
CA SER A 251 17.69 3.67 -49.02
C SER A 251 17.06 4.96 -49.57
N ARG A 252 15.74 5.12 -49.47
CA ARG A 252 15.14 6.46 -49.52
C ARG A 252 15.49 7.19 -48.22
N ALA A 253 15.94 8.44 -48.32
CA ALA A 253 15.96 9.33 -47.17
C ALA A 253 14.53 9.46 -46.65
N GLY A 254 14.36 9.43 -45.34
CA GLY A 254 13.12 9.77 -44.65
C GLY A 254 13.50 10.54 -43.40
N VAL A 255 12.58 11.31 -42.81
CA VAL A 255 12.82 11.93 -41.49
C VAL A 255 12.85 10.83 -40.44
N VAL A 256 14.00 10.21 -40.29
CA VAL A 256 14.30 9.42 -39.11
C VAL A 256 15.53 10.05 -38.50
N VAL A 257 15.30 10.89 -37.49
CA VAL A 257 16.36 11.22 -36.54
C VAL A 257 16.84 9.87 -35.98
N PRO A 258 18.12 9.50 -36.15
CA PRO A 258 18.64 8.31 -35.51
C PRO A 258 18.72 8.60 -34.01
N HIS A 259 17.66 8.29 -33.26
CA HIS A 259 17.82 8.02 -31.84
C HIS A 259 18.54 6.68 -31.71
N LYS A 260 19.86 6.68 -31.97
CA LYS A 260 20.76 5.84 -31.19
C LYS A 260 20.84 6.54 -29.85
N LEU A 261 19.97 6.15 -28.91
CA LEU A 261 20.28 6.40 -27.51
C LEU A 261 21.68 5.81 -27.28
N PRO A 262 22.60 6.53 -26.64
CA PRO A 262 23.87 5.97 -26.21
C PRO A 262 23.62 4.61 -25.57
N ALA A 263 24.45 3.61 -25.84
CA ALA A 263 24.30 2.27 -25.25
C ALA A 263 24.30 2.31 -23.69
N GLU A 264 24.78 3.40 -23.10
CA GLU A 264 24.73 3.68 -21.67
C GLU A 264 23.34 4.11 -21.16
N LEU A 265 22.45 4.59 -22.04
CA LEU A 265 21.12 5.11 -21.71
C LEU A 265 19.96 4.18 -22.14
N THR A 266 20.26 3.03 -22.76
CA THR A 266 19.25 2.01 -23.09
C THR A 266 18.71 1.30 -21.85
N PHE A 267 19.44 1.32 -20.73
CA PHE A 267 19.06 0.64 -19.49
C PHE A 267 17.95 1.35 -18.69
N THR A 268 17.61 2.60 -19.06
CA THR A 268 16.48 3.34 -18.49
C THR A 268 15.20 3.24 -19.33
N ALA A 269 15.23 2.50 -20.43
CA ALA A 269 14.05 2.26 -21.25
C ALA A 269 13.02 1.51 -20.40
N ALA A 270 11.95 2.21 -20.04
CA ALA A 270 10.89 1.72 -19.19
C ALA A 270 10.20 0.50 -19.86
N GLU A 271 10.58 -0.71 -19.45
CA GLU A 271 9.72 -1.87 -19.64
C GLU A 271 8.50 -1.71 -18.74
N GLY A 272 7.49 -0.99 -19.26
CA GLY A 272 6.05 -1.03 -19.00
C GLY A 272 5.50 -0.88 -17.57
N HIS A 273 6.17 -1.39 -16.55
CA HIS A 273 5.58 -1.60 -15.23
C HIS A 273 6.47 -1.17 -14.07
N ARG A 274 7.79 -1.16 -14.21
CA ARG A 274 8.71 -0.69 -13.15
C ARG A 274 9.94 -0.03 -13.76
N CYS A 275 10.28 1.14 -13.25
CA CYS A 275 11.52 1.81 -13.59
C CYS A 275 12.70 0.96 -13.07
N VAL A 276 13.47 0.38 -13.99
CA VAL A 276 14.74 -0.27 -13.67
C VAL A 276 15.75 0.83 -13.37
N PHE A 277 16.23 0.85 -12.13
CA PHE A 277 17.15 1.88 -11.65
C PHE A 277 18.59 1.56 -12.03
N ALA A 278 19.00 0.31 -11.86
CA ALA A 278 20.35 -0.17 -12.19
C ALA A 278 20.33 -1.67 -12.47
N HIS A 279 21.35 -2.18 -13.16
CA HIS A 279 21.61 -3.61 -13.28
C HIS A 279 22.78 -3.96 -12.37
N ASN A 280 22.51 -4.69 -11.29
CA ASN A 280 23.52 -5.04 -10.29
C ASN A 280 23.86 -6.53 -10.36
N ASN A 281 25.09 -6.87 -9.98
CA ASN A 281 25.48 -8.26 -9.79
C ASN A 281 24.99 -8.72 -8.41
N VAL A 282 24.07 -9.70 -8.39
CA VAL A 282 23.51 -10.26 -7.16
C VAL A 282 24.09 -11.64 -6.94
N SER A 283 24.85 -11.82 -5.85
CA SER A 283 25.36 -13.13 -5.43
C SER A 283 24.41 -13.76 -4.42
N ILE A 284 23.83 -14.91 -4.78
CA ILE A 284 22.99 -15.71 -3.90
C ILE A 284 23.88 -16.81 -3.31
N HIS A 285 24.26 -16.64 -2.05
CA HIS A 285 25.06 -17.62 -1.32
C HIS A 285 24.16 -18.70 -0.72
N SER A 286 24.57 -19.96 -0.85
CA SER A 286 23.93 -21.07 -0.15
C SER A 286 24.31 -20.97 1.33
N THR A 287 23.36 -20.62 2.19
CA THR A 287 23.58 -20.57 3.63
C THR A 287 23.01 -21.82 4.29
N PRO A 288 23.75 -22.47 5.21
CA PRO A 288 23.20 -23.53 6.04
C PRO A 288 22.05 -23.00 6.91
N GLU A 289 21.23 -23.93 7.43
CA GLU A 289 20.16 -23.59 8.35
C GLU A 289 20.77 -22.90 9.58
N THR A 290 20.46 -21.61 9.80
CA THR A 290 20.91 -20.91 11.01
C THR A 290 20.24 -21.51 12.24
N VAL A 291 20.87 -21.35 13.41
CA VAL A 291 20.28 -21.79 14.69
C VAL A 291 18.89 -21.20 14.88
N GLU A 292 18.65 -19.96 14.45
CA GLU A 292 17.33 -19.31 14.50
C GLU A 292 16.29 -19.95 13.58
N HIS A 293 16.65 -20.31 12.35
CA HIS A 293 15.79 -21.07 11.44
C HIS A 293 15.46 -22.46 12.01
N ARG A 294 16.45 -23.12 12.61
CA ARG A 294 16.31 -24.42 13.27
C ARG A 294 15.36 -24.34 14.47
N VAL A 295 15.45 -23.27 15.25
CA VAL A 295 14.55 -22.95 16.36
C VAL A 295 13.13 -22.61 15.88
N LEU A 296 12.97 -21.91 14.74
CA LEU A 296 11.65 -21.64 14.15
C LEU A 296 10.96 -22.91 13.64
N ARG A 297 11.73 -23.82 13.06
CA ARG A 297 11.24 -25.12 12.59
C ARG A 297 10.85 -26.04 13.75
N SER A 298 11.68 -26.12 14.79
CA SER A 298 11.34 -26.89 15.99
C SER A 298 10.10 -26.33 16.69
N LYS A 299 9.87 -25.00 16.63
CA LYS A 299 8.65 -24.35 17.14
C LYS A 299 7.36 -24.70 16.38
N LYS A 300 7.42 -24.97 15.06
CA LYS A 300 6.23 -25.28 14.24
C LYS A 300 5.73 -26.74 14.37
N LEU A 301 6.62 -27.66 14.74
CA LEU A 301 6.32 -29.08 14.90
C LEU A 301 5.78 -29.43 16.29
N ILE A 302 5.90 -28.52 17.25
CA ILE A 302 5.20 -28.61 18.53
C ILE A 302 3.74 -28.21 18.25
N PRO A 303 2.75 -29.12 18.40
CA PRO A 303 1.36 -28.75 18.24
C PRO A 303 1.07 -27.56 19.17
N GLN A 304 0.41 -26.52 18.65
CA GLN A 304 -0.02 -25.38 19.45
C GLN A 304 -1.00 -25.88 20.50
N VAL A 305 -0.49 -26.26 21.67
CA VAL A 305 -1.31 -26.43 22.86
C VAL A 305 -1.74 -25.03 23.27
N GLU A 306 -3.05 -24.82 23.24
CA GLU A 306 -3.72 -23.58 23.65
C GLU A 306 -3.19 -23.13 25.02
N PHE A 307 -2.60 -21.94 25.07
CA PHE A 307 -2.04 -21.37 26.29
C PHE A 307 -3.15 -20.83 27.19
N SER A 308 -3.41 -21.52 28.31
CA SER A 308 -4.12 -20.97 29.46
C SER A 308 -3.15 -20.52 30.57
N SER A 309 -2.86 -19.23 30.57
CA SER A 309 -2.48 -18.37 31.72
C SER A 309 -1.16 -18.60 32.51
N PRO A 310 -0.65 -17.56 33.22
CA PRO A 310 0.76 -17.45 33.64
C PRO A 310 1.00 -17.56 35.16
N THR A 311 2.10 -18.19 35.59
CA THR A 311 2.83 -18.11 36.90
C THR A 311 3.76 -19.35 36.98
N LYS A 312 4.99 -19.42 37.53
CA LYS A 312 5.95 -18.59 38.29
C LYS A 312 7.30 -19.39 38.37
N SER A 313 8.42 -18.70 38.11
CA SER A 313 9.85 -18.93 38.45
C SER A 313 10.71 -20.08 37.86
N LYS A 314 11.79 -19.66 37.15
CA LYS A 314 13.25 -20.01 37.20
C LYS A 314 13.63 -21.32 37.94
N ALA A 315 14.48 -22.24 37.46
CA ALA A 315 15.47 -22.29 36.38
C ALA A 315 15.95 -23.74 36.16
N ALA A 316 16.25 -24.11 34.92
CA ALA A 316 17.31 -25.03 34.48
C ALA A 316 17.41 -24.84 32.96
N VAL A 317 18.57 -24.59 32.39
CA VAL A 317 18.67 -24.45 30.92
C VAL A 317 18.74 -25.85 30.35
N GLU A 318 17.59 -26.51 30.13
CA GLU A 318 17.57 -27.72 29.31
C GLU A 318 17.35 -27.33 27.86
N GLU A 319 18.36 -27.69 27.09
CA GLU A 319 18.51 -27.47 25.68
C GLU A 319 17.21 -27.84 24.95
N ILE A 320 16.67 -26.89 24.18
CA ILE A 320 15.62 -27.20 23.19
C ILE A 320 16.10 -28.47 22.48
N THR A 321 15.27 -29.51 22.38
CA THR A 321 15.55 -30.66 21.52
C THR A 321 15.44 -30.15 20.09
N ILE A 322 16.52 -29.50 19.67
CA ILE A 322 16.59 -28.86 18.38
C ILE A 322 16.56 -30.03 17.39
N LEU A 323 15.56 -30.00 16.50
CA LEU A 323 15.50 -30.95 15.41
C LEU A 323 16.86 -31.02 14.75
N PRO A 324 17.30 -32.21 14.31
CA PRO A 324 18.57 -32.34 13.62
C PRO A 324 18.59 -31.32 12.49
N GLU A 325 19.74 -30.67 12.34
CA GLU A 325 19.96 -29.72 11.26
C GLU A 325 19.59 -30.40 9.96
N PHE A 326 18.81 -29.71 9.13
CA PHE A 326 18.57 -30.25 7.79
C PHE A 326 19.94 -30.42 7.13
N PRO A 327 20.27 -31.62 6.61
CA PRO A 327 21.55 -31.84 5.97
C PRO A 327 21.72 -30.82 4.86
N HIS A 328 22.59 -29.84 5.10
CA HIS A 328 22.84 -28.78 4.16
C HIS A 328 23.72 -29.35 3.05
N ILE A 329 23.15 -29.44 1.84
CA ILE A 329 23.91 -29.74 0.65
C ILE A 329 24.42 -28.39 0.13
N PRO A 330 25.72 -28.06 0.31
CA PRO A 330 26.25 -26.78 -0.12
C PRO A 330 26.13 -26.69 -1.64
N ARG A 331 25.38 -25.70 -2.11
CA ARG A 331 25.30 -25.39 -3.55
C ARG A 331 26.29 -24.26 -3.85
N PRO A 332 26.90 -24.26 -5.04
CA PRO A 332 27.73 -23.13 -5.45
C PRO A 332 26.90 -21.84 -5.41
N SER A 333 27.56 -20.73 -5.08
CA SER A 333 26.91 -19.41 -5.12
C SER A 333 26.46 -19.11 -6.54
N LEU A 334 25.22 -18.67 -6.68
CA LEU A 334 24.66 -18.29 -7.96
C LEU A 334 24.87 -16.78 -8.13
N GLU A 335 25.69 -16.41 -9.10
CA GLU A 335 25.95 -15.03 -9.48
C GLU A 335 25.02 -14.65 -10.63
N LEU A 336 24.05 -13.78 -10.35
CA LEU A 336 23.21 -13.17 -11.37
C LEU A 336 23.89 -11.88 -11.82
N THR A 337 24.58 -11.95 -12.95
CA THR A 337 25.14 -10.76 -13.61
C THR A 337 24.04 -9.97 -14.30
N CYS A 338 24.10 -8.65 -14.21
CA CYS A 338 23.12 -7.74 -14.83
C CYS A 338 21.67 -7.97 -14.35
N TYR A 339 21.46 -8.21 -13.04
CA TYR A 339 20.11 -8.37 -12.50
C TYR A 339 19.40 -7.00 -12.42
N PRO A 340 18.19 -6.84 -12.97
CA PRO A 340 17.47 -5.57 -12.92
C PRO A 340 17.04 -5.25 -11.50
N THR A 341 17.53 -4.13 -10.98
CA THR A 341 17.15 -3.60 -9.67
C THR A 341 16.15 -2.49 -9.82
N TYR A 342 15.01 -2.67 -9.17
CA TYR A 342 13.91 -1.71 -9.16
C TYR A 342 14.05 -0.75 -7.99
N LEU A 343 13.42 0.41 -8.13
CA LEU A 343 13.36 1.42 -7.08
C LEU A 343 12.63 0.85 -5.83
N PRO A 344 13.15 1.07 -4.61
CA PRO A 344 12.54 0.53 -3.39
C PRO A 344 11.10 0.98 -3.14
N SER A 345 10.28 0.09 -2.59
CA SER A 345 8.86 0.34 -2.27
C SER A 345 8.61 1.58 -1.41
N PHE A 346 9.50 1.88 -0.46
CA PHE A 346 9.35 3.02 0.46
C PHE A 346 9.50 4.39 -0.22
N LEU A 347 10.12 4.46 -1.40
CA LEU A 347 10.20 5.71 -2.15
C LEU A 347 8.89 5.99 -2.92
N TYR A 348 8.09 4.97 -3.19
CA TYR A 348 6.76 5.10 -3.79
C TYR A 348 5.67 5.48 -2.78
N SER A 349 5.95 5.43 -1.47
CA SER A 349 4.93 5.67 -0.43
C SER A 349 4.67 7.14 -0.11
N THR A 350 5.29 8.09 -0.82
CA THR A 350 5.00 9.52 -0.62
C THR A 350 3.70 9.88 -1.33
N HIS A 351 2.65 10.10 -0.55
CA HIS A 351 1.32 10.48 -1.05
C HIS A 351 1.05 11.97 -0.84
N PRO A 352 0.41 12.66 -1.80
CA PRO A 352 -0.07 14.03 -1.57
C PRO A 352 -1.06 14.04 -0.42
N LYS A 353 -0.99 15.06 0.44
CA LYS A 353 -1.93 15.20 1.58
C LYS A 353 -3.32 15.64 1.14
N VAL A 354 -3.38 16.43 0.07
CA VAL A 354 -4.60 17.05 -0.44
C VAL A 354 -4.65 16.84 -1.94
N VAL A 355 -5.83 16.44 -2.43
CA VAL A 355 -6.14 16.39 -3.86
C VAL A 355 -7.35 17.27 -4.08
N ALA A 356 -7.22 18.24 -5.00
CA ALA A 356 -8.29 19.15 -5.35
C ALA A 356 -8.89 18.81 -6.71
N LYS A 357 -10.21 18.94 -6.83
CA LYS A 357 -10.88 18.88 -8.12
C LYS A 357 -10.47 20.10 -8.96
N THR A 358 -10.24 19.90 -10.26
CA THR A 358 -10.04 21.01 -11.19
C THR A 358 -11.31 21.86 -11.31
N TRP A 359 -11.15 23.14 -11.65
CA TRP A 359 -12.29 24.01 -11.95
C TRP A 359 -13.06 23.47 -13.15
N GLN A 360 -14.39 23.47 -13.02
CA GLN A 360 -15.30 23.10 -14.10
C GLN A 360 -16.01 24.36 -14.57
N GLU A 361 -15.90 24.62 -15.86
CA GLU A 361 -16.61 25.74 -16.49
C GLU A 361 -18.12 25.44 -16.51
N TYR A 362 -18.93 26.44 -16.19
CA TYR A 362 -20.38 26.35 -16.27
C TYR A 362 -20.95 27.52 -17.04
N ALA A 363 -21.91 27.24 -17.93
CA ALA A 363 -22.66 28.24 -18.67
C ALA A 363 -24.12 27.83 -18.81
N SER A 364 -25.01 28.82 -18.92
CA SER A 364 -26.46 28.61 -19.03
C SER A 364 -26.94 28.11 -20.40
N SER A 365 -26.04 27.84 -21.35
CA SER A 365 -26.36 27.44 -22.73
C SER A 365 -26.11 25.96 -22.97
N ARG A 366 -27.08 25.26 -23.59
CA ARG A 366 -26.96 23.83 -23.89
C ARG A 366 -25.87 23.55 -24.93
N SER A 367 -25.64 24.45 -25.88
CA SER A 367 -24.58 24.33 -26.88
C SER A 367 -23.19 24.30 -26.22
N VAL A 368 -22.98 25.15 -25.21
CA VAL A 368 -21.74 25.16 -24.42
C VAL A 368 -21.62 23.89 -23.59
N ALA A 369 -22.71 23.43 -22.97
CA ALA A 369 -22.67 22.17 -22.22
C ALA A 369 -22.26 20.98 -23.10
N TRP A 370 -22.78 20.88 -24.33
CA TRP A 370 -22.36 19.87 -25.30
C TRP A 370 -20.90 20.02 -25.71
N TRP A 371 -20.44 21.25 -25.94
CA TRP A 371 -19.05 21.52 -26.27
C TRP A 371 -18.10 21.10 -25.14
N LEU A 372 -18.43 21.41 -23.88
CA LEU A 372 -17.64 21.02 -22.71
C LEU A 372 -17.63 19.51 -22.51
N MET A 373 -18.78 18.83 -22.70
CA MET A 373 -18.84 17.37 -22.67
C MET A 373 -17.95 16.74 -23.74
N SER A 374 -17.98 17.27 -24.96
CA SER A 374 -17.11 16.84 -26.05
C SER A 374 -15.63 17.11 -25.74
N HIS A 375 -15.29 18.27 -25.17
CA HIS A 375 -13.94 18.61 -24.74
C HIS A 375 -13.40 17.62 -23.69
N ASN A 376 -14.20 17.30 -22.67
CA ASN A 376 -13.85 16.31 -21.65
C ASN A 376 -13.65 14.89 -22.23
N GLN A 377 -14.28 14.60 -23.39
CA GLN A 377 -14.14 13.36 -24.14
C GLN A 377 -13.10 13.46 -25.26
N CYS A 378 -12.23 14.48 -25.25
CA CYS A 378 -11.17 14.70 -26.24
C CYS A 378 -11.68 14.92 -27.67
N THR A 379 -12.86 15.53 -27.81
CA THR A 379 -13.60 15.86 -29.05
C THR A 379 -14.06 14.68 -29.90
N ASN A 380 -13.17 13.75 -30.18
CA ASN A 380 -13.37 12.59 -31.04
C ASN A 380 -13.01 11.31 -30.29
N LYS A 381 -13.63 10.20 -30.69
CA LYS A 381 -13.31 8.87 -30.17
C LYS A 381 -11.81 8.55 -30.34
N ASP A 382 -11.25 8.86 -31.51
CA ASP A 382 -9.84 8.60 -31.82
C ASP A 382 -8.89 9.35 -30.87
N GLY A 383 -9.29 10.53 -30.39
CA GLY A 383 -8.52 11.29 -29.40
C GLY A 383 -8.53 10.63 -28.03
N LEU A 384 -9.69 10.12 -27.61
CA LEU A 384 -9.82 9.35 -26.37
C LEU A 384 -9.02 8.04 -26.45
N ASP A 385 -9.16 7.31 -27.54
CA ASP A 385 -8.46 6.04 -27.78
C ASP A 385 -6.93 6.26 -27.85
N ALA A 386 -6.47 7.36 -28.45
CA ALA A 386 -5.06 7.73 -28.45
C ALA A 386 -4.49 8.00 -27.04
N ILE A 387 -5.26 8.58 -26.12
CA ILE A 387 -4.79 8.82 -24.74
C ILE A 387 -4.75 7.53 -23.93
N TRP A 388 -5.78 6.69 -24.04
CA TRP A 388 -5.88 5.46 -23.26
C TRP A 388 -4.94 4.36 -23.75
N TYR A 389 -4.89 4.14 -25.06
CA TYR A 389 -4.19 3.02 -25.69
C TYR A 389 -2.97 3.44 -26.52
N GLY A 390 -2.76 4.74 -26.73
CA GLY A 390 -1.67 5.30 -27.54
C GLY A 390 -2.09 5.65 -28.97
N SER A 391 -2.93 4.82 -29.60
CA SER A 391 -3.47 5.05 -30.95
C SER A 391 -4.81 4.33 -31.14
N PRO A 392 -5.65 4.77 -32.10
CA PRO A 392 -6.93 4.11 -32.39
C PRO A 392 -6.75 2.67 -32.88
N GLN A 393 -5.71 2.39 -33.67
CA GLN A 393 -5.38 1.03 -34.12
C GLN A 393 -5.06 0.11 -32.94
N LEU A 394 -4.28 0.59 -31.96
CA LEU A 394 -3.96 -0.17 -30.75
C LEU A 394 -5.21 -0.40 -29.88
N ALA A 395 -6.18 0.52 -29.89
CA ALA A 395 -7.45 0.34 -29.20
C ALA A 395 -8.28 -0.80 -29.81
N GLU A 396 -8.35 -0.87 -31.15
CA GLU A 396 -8.99 -2.01 -31.83
C GLU A 396 -8.28 -3.32 -31.53
N HIS A 397 -6.95 -3.32 -31.56
CA HIS A 397 -6.15 -4.47 -31.20
C HIS A 397 -6.40 -4.91 -29.75
N PHE A 398 -6.53 -3.97 -28.81
CA PHE A 398 -6.89 -4.26 -27.43
C PHE A 398 -8.27 -4.91 -27.31
N HIS A 399 -9.27 -4.40 -28.04
CA HIS A 399 -10.61 -5.01 -28.05
C HIS A 399 -10.60 -6.42 -28.66
N SER A 400 -9.71 -6.68 -29.62
CA SER A 400 -9.49 -8.02 -30.20
C SER A 400 -8.51 -8.89 -29.40
N ALA A 401 -7.83 -8.35 -28.38
CA ALA A 401 -6.84 -9.06 -27.57
C ALA A 401 -7.32 -10.40 -26.98
N PRO A 402 -8.57 -10.56 -26.47
CA PRO A 402 -9.01 -11.86 -25.96
C PRO A 402 -9.11 -12.95 -27.03
N GLN A 403 -9.06 -12.59 -28.31
CA GLN A 403 -9.04 -13.53 -29.44
C GLN A 403 -7.61 -13.98 -29.81
N HIS A 404 -6.58 -13.35 -29.24
CA HIS A 404 -5.17 -13.61 -29.56
C HIS A 404 -4.46 -14.29 -28.38
N PHE A 405 -3.57 -15.25 -28.67
CA PHE A 405 -2.76 -15.91 -27.64
C PHE A 405 -1.69 -14.98 -27.05
N TYR A 406 -1.18 -14.04 -27.85
CA TYR A 406 -0.19 -13.05 -27.46
C TYR A 406 -0.75 -11.65 -27.77
N PRO A 407 -1.26 -10.93 -26.78
CA PRO A 407 -1.77 -9.58 -27.00
C PRO A 407 -0.61 -8.63 -27.35
N PRO A 408 -0.84 -7.64 -28.25
CA PRO A 408 0.17 -6.65 -28.57
C PRO A 408 0.45 -5.74 -27.36
N GLN A 409 1.65 -5.16 -27.34
CA GLN A 409 2.00 -4.16 -26.34
C GLN A 409 1.14 -2.91 -26.54
N LEU A 410 0.45 -2.50 -25.47
CA LEU A 410 -0.37 -1.30 -25.47
C LEU A 410 0.48 -0.08 -25.16
N GLY A 411 0.01 1.10 -25.59
CA GLY A 411 0.56 2.39 -25.19
C GLY A 411 -0.37 3.14 -24.23
N GLY A 412 -0.10 4.42 -24.03
CA GLY A 412 -0.96 5.33 -23.29
C GLY A 412 -1.08 5.01 -21.79
N LEU A 413 -2.19 5.45 -21.20
CA LEU A 413 -2.47 5.26 -19.77
C LEU A 413 -2.63 3.79 -19.37
N THR A 414 -3.11 2.94 -20.28
CA THR A 414 -3.27 1.50 -20.02
C THR A 414 -1.93 0.78 -19.86
N ALA A 415 -0.91 1.22 -20.58
CA ALA A 415 0.44 0.71 -20.44
C ALA A 415 1.10 1.15 -19.12
N SER A 416 0.87 2.40 -18.68
CA SER A 416 1.41 2.92 -17.43
C SER A 416 0.62 2.40 -16.22
N MET A 417 1.08 1.37 -15.53
CA MET A 417 0.41 0.89 -14.31
C MET A 417 1.21 1.27 -13.04
N PRO A 418 0.69 2.12 -12.14
CA PRO A 418 1.35 2.40 -10.87
C PRO A 418 1.35 1.18 -9.93
N LEU A 419 2.41 1.03 -9.13
CA LEU A 419 2.65 -0.15 -8.28
C LEU A 419 1.54 -0.41 -7.24
N TYR A 420 1.01 0.66 -6.64
CA TYR A 420 -0.01 0.60 -5.58
C TYR A 420 -1.41 1.04 -6.07
N GLY A 421 -1.56 1.23 -7.39
CA GLY A 421 -2.78 1.80 -7.98
C GLY A 421 -2.70 3.31 -8.19
N TRP A 422 -3.69 3.83 -8.94
CA TRP A 422 -3.79 5.24 -9.31
C TRP A 422 -4.28 6.12 -8.16
N SER A 423 -5.00 5.53 -7.20
CA SER A 423 -5.42 6.23 -5.99
C SER A 423 -4.33 6.18 -4.94
N HIS A 424 -4.12 7.29 -4.24
CA HIS A 424 -3.11 7.38 -3.17
C HIS A 424 -3.64 6.91 -1.80
N ILE A 425 -4.51 5.89 -1.77
CA ILE A 425 -5.12 5.35 -0.55
C ILE A 425 -4.17 4.29 0.03
N ALA A 426 -3.81 4.41 1.31
CA ALA A 426 -2.79 3.61 2.00
C ALA A 426 -3.30 2.91 3.26
#